data_AF-A0A3M1JFG7-F1
#
_entry.id   AF-A0A3M1JFG7-F1
#
_cell.length_a   1.000
_cell.length_b   1.000
_cell.length_c   1.000
_cell.angle_alpha   90.00
_cell.angle_beta   90.00
_cell.angle_gamma   90.00
#
_symmetry.space_group_name_H-M   'P 1'
#
loop_
_entity.id
_entity.type
_entity.pdbx_description
1 polymer ?
#
loop_
_entity_poly.entity_id
_entity_poly.type
_entity_poly.pdbx_seq_one_letter_code
_entity_poly.pdbx_strand_id
1 'polypeptide(L)'
;MKRYIFGWLTIILALTALVYWREISQLMLVILYVAVAATILAVVTSFFLMGWYGLERVRVIRATRIEAEKHAHVLTVSGNGMTWVRDTSRHAVWHNLTLEQRVYANGHYAPPTTIEAQAWYTLRTPQSAQVSTTPALAANTSVELLPALDAVQRCLIVGASNAGKTTLLQHLITRRLASGKVVVIDPHAYPDKWSGCTVIGAGRDYPAIDRALTALIQLMTKRYDEIGRGLVAEGAHSSLVIIIDEWRAIVKNLGKSAGKAIGALLTESRKAAFSVFIATHSERVKALGIEGEGDLRDGFAIVRLSLLNGQRQATLDQGQGEQPAQLPGPYVELRHLAAPAEDLNLEPHPNPEEAEVIRLWQDGQPVSTIAQKVFKHKGTPQNQRVKDILLRFGLSRYKV
;
A
#
# COMPACT_ATOMS: atom_id res chain seq x y z
N MET A 1 94.05 16.91 -11.62
CA MET A 1 93.43 15.82 -12.42
C MET A 1 92.38 15.02 -11.63
N LYS A 2 92.69 14.45 -10.45
CA LYS A 2 91.73 13.62 -9.65
C LYS A 2 90.40 14.31 -9.29
N ARG A 3 90.38 15.61 -9.00
CA ARG A 3 89.15 16.37 -8.69
C ARG A 3 88.19 16.53 -9.88
N TYR A 4 88.73 16.63 -11.10
CA TYR A 4 87.91 16.73 -12.30
C TYR A 4 87.27 15.39 -12.67
N ILE A 5 87.99 14.27 -12.49
CA ILE A 5 87.47 12.92 -12.74
C ILE A 5 86.28 12.60 -11.80
N PHE A 6 86.35 13.02 -10.53
CA PHE A 6 85.27 12.80 -9.56
C PHE A 6 84.01 13.62 -9.87
N GLY A 7 84.18 14.85 -10.38
CA GLY A 7 83.08 15.69 -10.86
C GLY A 7 82.37 15.08 -12.08
N TRP A 8 83.12 14.54 -13.04
CA TRP A 8 82.51 13.88 -14.20
C TRP A 8 81.80 12.58 -13.83
N LEU A 9 82.34 11.79 -12.91
CA LEU A 9 81.71 10.54 -12.48
C LEU A 9 80.36 10.78 -11.77
N THR A 10 80.28 11.81 -10.93
CA THR A 10 79.04 12.19 -10.23
C THR A 10 77.98 12.72 -11.19
N ILE A 11 78.36 13.49 -12.20
CA ILE A 11 77.44 13.94 -13.26
C ILE A 11 76.90 12.76 -14.08
N ILE A 12 77.76 11.81 -14.46
CA ILE A 12 77.34 10.61 -15.21
C ILE A 12 76.36 9.78 -14.38
N LEU A 13 76.63 9.56 -13.09
CA LEU A 13 75.75 8.83 -12.17
C LEU A 13 74.39 9.53 -11.96
N ALA A 14 74.39 10.87 -11.87
CA ALA A 14 73.16 11.63 -11.76
C ALA A 14 72.32 11.55 -13.05
N LEU A 15 72.98 11.62 -14.21
CA LEU A 15 72.30 11.50 -15.51
C LEU A 15 71.74 10.10 -15.74
N THR A 16 72.47 9.04 -15.38
CA THR A 16 71.96 7.67 -15.49
C THR A 16 70.78 7.45 -14.53
N ALA A 17 70.88 7.92 -13.28
CA ALA A 17 69.78 7.85 -12.32
C ALA A 17 68.52 8.58 -12.82
N LEU A 18 68.69 9.74 -13.48
CA LEU A 18 67.58 10.52 -14.03
C LEU A 18 66.92 9.85 -15.25
N VAL A 19 67.71 9.18 -16.10
CA VAL A 19 67.17 8.36 -17.20
C VAL A 19 66.40 7.16 -16.65
N TYR A 20 66.96 6.43 -15.68
CA TYR A 20 66.27 5.31 -15.03
C TYR A 20 64.98 5.73 -14.32
N TRP A 21 64.99 6.87 -13.62
CA TRP A 21 63.79 7.41 -12.98
C TRP A 21 62.69 7.72 -13.99
N ARG A 22 63.05 8.29 -15.15
CA ARG A 22 62.11 8.58 -16.22
C ARG A 22 61.49 7.30 -16.78
N GLU A 23 62.27 6.24 -17.02
CA GLU A 23 61.72 4.97 -17.52
C GLU A 23 60.80 4.28 -16.50
N ILE A 24 61.18 4.28 -15.22
CA ILE A 24 60.33 3.74 -14.14
C ILE A 24 59.00 4.50 -14.06
N SER A 25 59.03 5.83 -14.21
CA SER A 25 57.80 6.64 -14.19
C SER A 25 56.84 6.32 -15.34
N GLN A 26 57.38 6.03 -16.53
CA GLN A 26 56.57 5.63 -17.69
C GLN A 26 55.94 4.25 -17.49
N LEU A 27 56.71 3.30 -16.95
CA LEU A 27 56.23 1.93 -16.69
C LEU A 27 55.10 1.92 -15.64
N MET A 28 55.26 2.71 -14.57
CA MET A 28 54.21 2.87 -13.54
C MET A 28 52.93 3.50 -14.10
N LEU A 29 53.05 4.47 -15.00
CA LEU A 29 51.92 5.13 -15.66
C LEU A 29 51.17 4.16 -16.59
N VAL A 30 51.88 3.29 -17.32
CA VAL A 30 51.28 2.23 -18.14
C VAL A 30 50.52 1.22 -17.28
N ILE A 31 51.11 0.78 -16.16
CA ILE A 31 50.45 -0.14 -15.22
C ILE A 31 49.15 0.49 -14.68
N LEU A 32 49.20 1.77 -14.31
CA LEU A 32 48.01 2.49 -13.82
C LEU A 32 46.91 2.54 -14.88
N TYR A 33 47.23 2.83 -16.13
CA TYR A 33 46.24 2.84 -17.22
C TYR A 33 45.61 1.47 -17.45
N VAL A 34 46.39 0.39 -17.40
CA VAL A 34 45.88 -0.98 -17.53
C VAL A 34 44.93 -1.32 -16.38
N ALA A 35 45.28 -0.95 -15.14
CA ALA A 35 44.43 -1.18 -13.97
C ALA A 35 43.10 -0.41 -14.06
N VAL A 36 43.14 0.86 -14.49
CA VAL A 36 41.93 1.67 -14.70
C VAL A 36 41.06 1.08 -15.81
N ALA A 37 41.65 0.68 -16.94
CA ALA A 37 40.92 0.05 -18.04
C ALA A 37 40.25 -1.26 -17.62
N ALA A 38 40.96 -2.12 -16.86
CA ALA A 38 40.40 -3.36 -16.32
C ALA A 38 39.22 -3.10 -15.36
N THR A 39 39.31 -2.06 -14.53
CA THR A 39 38.24 -1.68 -13.60
C THR A 39 37.00 -1.20 -14.35
N ILE A 40 37.17 -0.35 -15.38
CA ILE A 40 36.06 0.11 -16.23
C ILE A 40 35.38 -1.08 -16.91
N LEU A 41 36.16 -2.02 -17.47
CA LEU A 41 35.62 -3.21 -18.12
C LEU A 41 34.81 -4.10 -17.16
N ALA A 42 35.29 -4.26 -15.92
CA ALA A 42 34.58 -5.03 -14.90
C ALA A 42 33.22 -4.40 -14.53
N VAL A 43 33.19 -3.07 -14.38
CA VAL A 43 31.96 -2.32 -14.07
C VAL A 43 30.94 -2.44 -15.22
N VAL A 44 31.37 -2.24 -16.47
CA VAL A 44 30.50 -2.38 -17.65
C VAL A 44 29.93 -3.79 -17.76
N THR A 45 30.77 -4.81 -17.55
CA THR A 45 30.34 -6.22 -17.59
C THR A 45 29.31 -6.52 -16.48
N SER A 46 29.49 -5.98 -15.27
CA SER A 46 28.55 -6.13 -14.17
C SER A 46 27.17 -5.54 -14.49
N PHE A 47 27.12 -4.32 -15.06
CA PHE A 47 25.87 -3.71 -15.50
C PHE A 47 25.16 -4.53 -16.58
N PHE A 48 25.91 -5.11 -17.52
CA PHE A 48 25.34 -5.94 -18.57
C PHE A 48 24.74 -7.23 -18.02
N LEU A 49 25.43 -7.89 -17.09
CA LEU A 49 24.92 -9.09 -16.39
C LEU A 49 23.68 -8.77 -15.56
N MET A 50 23.66 -7.64 -14.85
CA MET A 50 22.50 -7.21 -14.07
C MET A 50 21.28 -6.90 -14.96
N GLY A 51 21.50 -6.27 -16.12
CA GLY A 51 20.47 -6.04 -17.13
C GLY A 51 19.93 -7.34 -17.74
N TRP A 52 20.82 -8.28 -18.07
CA TRP A 52 20.45 -9.60 -18.57
C TRP A 52 19.60 -10.38 -17.56
N TYR A 53 20.02 -10.42 -16.30
CA TYR A 53 19.28 -11.08 -15.22
C TYR A 53 17.89 -10.45 -14.99
N GLY A 54 17.79 -9.12 -15.08
CA GLY A 54 16.51 -8.41 -15.02
C GLY A 54 15.56 -8.80 -16.16
N LEU A 55 16.07 -8.95 -17.39
CA LEU A 55 15.28 -9.38 -18.54
C LEU A 55 14.79 -10.82 -18.40
N GLU A 56 15.62 -11.74 -17.90
CA GLU A 56 15.21 -13.13 -17.63
C GLU A 56 14.11 -13.18 -16.55
N ARG A 57 14.25 -12.43 -15.45
CA ARG A 57 13.22 -12.30 -14.42
C ARG A 57 11.89 -11.83 -14.99
N VAL A 58 11.90 -10.82 -15.86
CA VAL A 58 10.67 -10.33 -16.52
C VAL A 58 10.05 -11.37 -17.44
N ARG A 59 10.86 -12.16 -18.17
CA ARG A 59 10.35 -13.27 -19.00
C ARG A 59 9.68 -14.34 -18.16
N VAL A 60 10.28 -14.73 -17.04
CA VAL A 60 9.70 -15.72 -16.12
C VAL A 60 8.38 -15.22 -15.53
N ILE A 61 8.32 -13.98 -15.05
CA ILE A 61 7.07 -13.39 -14.50
C ILE A 61 5.96 -13.33 -15.56
N ARG A 62 6.31 -13.03 -16.83
CA ARG A 62 5.33 -13.05 -17.93
C ARG A 62 4.85 -14.47 -18.24
N ALA A 63 5.74 -15.46 -18.21
CA ALA A 63 5.37 -16.86 -18.43
C ALA A 63 4.43 -17.37 -17.33
N THR A 64 4.73 -17.10 -16.05
CA THR A 64 3.88 -17.51 -14.93
C THR A 64 2.53 -16.80 -14.95
N ARG A 65 2.48 -15.53 -15.38
CA ARG A 65 1.21 -14.82 -15.58
C ARG A 65 0.37 -15.43 -16.70
N ILE A 66 0.99 -15.82 -17.82
CA ILE A 66 0.30 -16.50 -18.92
C ILE A 66 -0.22 -17.87 -18.47
N GLU A 67 0.54 -18.61 -17.66
CA GLU A 67 0.07 -19.88 -17.07
C GLU A 67 -1.07 -19.66 -16.08
N ALA A 68 -0.98 -18.67 -15.19
CA ALA A 68 -2.05 -18.32 -14.26
C ALA A 68 -3.32 -17.84 -14.98
N GLU A 69 -3.18 -17.06 -16.06
CA GLU A 69 -4.30 -16.66 -16.91
C GLU A 69 -4.90 -17.90 -17.60
N LYS A 70 -4.10 -18.81 -18.17
CA LYS A 70 -4.58 -20.09 -18.73
C LYS A 70 -5.36 -20.95 -17.74
N HIS A 71 -4.96 -20.99 -16.47
CA HIS A 71 -5.68 -21.71 -15.42
C HIS A 71 -6.95 -21.00 -14.91
N ALA A 72 -7.08 -19.69 -15.13
CA ALA A 72 -8.22 -18.88 -14.70
C ALA A 72 -9.35 -18.76 -15.76
N HIS A 73 -9.23 -19.41 -16.93
CA HIS A 73 -10.11 -19.22 -18.09
C HIS A 73 -11.28 -20.22 -18.21
N VAL A 74 -11.86 -20.64 -17.09
CA VAL A 74 -13.08 -21.45 -17.05
C VAL A 74 -14.23 -20.58 -16.56
N LEU A 75 -15.12 -20.17 -17.47
CA LEU A 75 -16.38 -19.50 -17.11
C LEU A 75 -17.46 -20.55 -16.92
N THR A 76 -17.82 -20.80 -15.66
CA THR A 76 -18.92 -21.69 -15.28
C THR A 76 -20.20 -20.87 -15.14
N VAL A 77 -21.20 -21.13 -15.98
CA VAL A 77 -22.52 -20.50 -15.90
C VAL A 77 -23.54 -21.59 -15.55
N SER A 78 -24.17 -21.45 -14.38
CA SER A 78 -25.22 -22.33 -13.90
C SER A 78 -26.59 -21.64 -14.00
N GLY A 79 -27.54 -22.28 -14.67
CA GLY A 79 -28.90 -21.78 -14.85
C GLY A 79 -29.83 -22.91 -15.32
N ASN A 80 -31.08 -22.93 -14.83
CA ASN A 80 -32.10 -23.93 -15.16
C ASN A 80 -31.67 -25.40 -14.92
N GLY A 81 -30.87 -25.67 -13.89
CA GLY A 81 -30.41 -27.02 -13.54
C GLY A 81 -29.34 -27.60 -14.47
N MET A 82 -28.79 -26.80 -15.39
CA MET A 82 -27.68 -27.18 -16.27
C MET A 82 -26.45 -26.32 -15.99
N THR A 83 -25.27 -26.95 -16.06
CA THR A 83 -23.98 -26.28 -15.89
C THR A 83 -23.24 -26.27 -17.21
N TRP A 84 -22.90 -25.07 -17.68
CA TRP A 84 -22.17 -24.86 -18.92
C TRP A 84 -20.76 -24.34 -18.62
N VAL A 85 -19.77 -24.91 -19.31
CA VAL A 85 -18.38 -24.46 -19.25
C VAL A 85 -17.98 -23.96 -20.63
N ARG A 86 -17.26 -22.83 -20.68
CA ARG A 86 -16.74 -22.22 -21.91
C ARG A 86 -15.22 -22.11 -21.84
N ASP A 87 -14.54 -22.66 -22.85
CA ASP A 87 -13.13 -22.39 -23.14
C ASP A 87 -13.02 -21.12 -24.03
N THR A 88 -12.01 -20.29 -23.80
CA THR A 88 -11.85 -18.96 -24.42
C THR A 88 -10.91 -18.92 -25.62
N SER A 89 -10.48 -20.08 -26.15
CA SER A 89 -9.78 -20.10 -27.44
C SER A 89 -10.66 -19.51 -28.56
N ARG A 90 -10.03 -18.95 -29.63
CA ARG A 90 -10.69 -18.15 -30.69
C ARG A 90 -11.82 -18.86 -31.47
N HIS A 91 -12.07 -20.14 -31.22
CA HIS A 91 -13.23 -20.89 -31.69
C HIS A 91 -14.08 -21.29 -30.48
N ALA A 92 -14.96 -20.40 -30.03
CA ALA A 92 -15.75 -20.58 -28.82
C ALA A 92 -16.76 -21.73 -28.99
N VAL A 93 -16.64 -22.78 -28.17
CA VAL A 93 -17.60 -23.88 -28.06
C VAL A 93 -18.16 -23.88 -26.63
N TRP A 94 -19.48 -24.03 -26.50
CA TRP A 94 -20.17 -24.15 -25.21
C TRP A 94 -20.38 -25.63 -24.89
N HIS A 95 -20.06 -26.06 -23.66
CA HIS A 95 -20.09 -27.47 -23.27
C HIS A 95 -21.13 -27.70 -22.15
N ASN A 96 -22.04 -28.65 -22.33
CA ASN A 96 -23.05 -29.03 -21.33
C ASN A 96 -22.56 -30.23 -20.50
N LEU A 97 -22.27 -30.02 -19.21
CA LEU A 97 -21.73 -31.07 -18.33
C LEU A 97 -22.80 -31.97 -17.70
N THR A 98 -24.09 -31.74 -17.99
CA THR A 98 -25.19 -32.30 -17.19
C THR A 98 -25.65 -33.69 -17.67
N LEU A 99 -25.39 -34.08 -18.92
CA LEU A 99 -26.07 -35.22 -19.56
C LEU A 99 -25.20 -36.48 -19.84
N GLU A 100 -23.94 -36.37 -20.28
CA GLU A 100 -23.08 -37.53 -20.59
C GLU A 100 -21.61 -37.33 -20.19
N GLN A 101 -20.86 -38.42 -19.96
CA GLN A 101 -19.41 -38.41 -19.66
C GLN A 101 -18.54 -38.34 -20.94
N ARG A 102 -19.15 -38.40 -22.12
CA ARG A 102 -18.47 -38.32 -23.41
C ARG A 102 -18.46 -36.88 -23.91
N VAL A 103 -17.34 -36.43 -24.46
CA VAL A 103 -17.19 -35.08 -25.01
C VAL A 103 -17.60 -35.13 -26.48
N TYR A 104 -18.55 -34.30 -26.92
CA TYR A 104 -18.89 -34.16 -28.33
C TYR A 104 -18.33 -32.83 -28.86
N ALA A 105 -17.38 -32.91 -29.79
CA ALA A 105 -16.70 -31.75 -30.37
C ALA A 105 -16.57 -31.91 -31.89
N ASN A 106 -16.89 -30.86 -32.65
CA ASN A 106 -16.76 -30.82 -34.11
C ASN A 106 -17.40 -32.01 -34.84
N GLY A 107 -18.55 -32.50 -34.37
CA GLY A 107 -19.27 -33.61 -34.99
C GLY A 107 -18.83 -35.01 -34.54
N HIS A 108 -17.82 -35.12 -33.66
CA HIS A 108 -17.26 -36.39 -33.21
C HIS A 108 -17.25 -36.51 -31.68
N TYR A 109 -17.39 -37.74 -31.18
CA TYR A 109 -17.22 -38.05 -29.76
C TYR A 109 -15.74 -38.27 -29.44
N ALA A 110 -15.26 -37.66 -28.36
CA ALA A 110 -13.93 -37.81 -27.80
C ALA A 110 -14.02 -38.17 -26.30
N PRO A 111 -13.02 -38.87 -25.75
CA PRO A 111 -12.93 -39.10 -24.32
C PRO A 111 -12.67 -37.77 -23.58
N PRO A 112 -13.23 -37.61 -22.37
CA PRO A 112 -13.02 -36.38 -21.57
C PRO A 112 -11.56 -36.24 -21.15
N THR A 113 -11.10 -34.99 -21.06
CA THR A 113 -9.84 -34.68 -20.39
C THR A 113 -9.94 -34.97 -18.90
N THR A 114 -8.81 -35.12 -18.22
CA THR A 114 -8.76 -35.40 -16.77
C THR A 114 -9.49 -34.35 -15.94
N ILE A 115 -9.43 -33.07 -16.35
CA ILE A 115 -10.09 -31.95 -15.67
C ILE A 115 -11.61 -32.01 -15.87
N GLU A 116 -12.07 -32.30 -17.08
CA GLU A 116 -13.50 -32.44 -17.39
C GLU A 116 -14.11 -33.65 -16.68
N ALA A 117 -13.38 -34.77 -16.63
CA ALA A 117 -13.77 -35.94 -15.87
C ALA A 117 -13.91 -35.61 -14.37
N GLN A 118 -12.94 -34.88 -13.80
CA GLN A 118 -12.96 -34.49 -12.39
C GLN A 118 -14.16 -33.58 -12.08
N ALA A 119 -14.42 -32.56 -12.90
CA ALA A 119 -15.57 -31.67 -12.75
C ALA A 119 -16.91 -32.41 -12.87
N TRP A 120 -16.99 -33.37 -13.79
CA TRP A 120 -18.17 -34.22 -13.96
C TRP A 120 -18.43 -35.11 -12.74
N TYR A 121 -17.39 -35.73 -12.17
CA TYR A 121 -17.51 -36.50 -10.92
C TYR A 121 -17.96 -35.62 -9.74
N THR A 122 -17.44 -34.39 -9.62
CA THR A 122 -17.86 -33.47 -8.55
C THR A 122 -19.33 -33.07 -8.67
N LEU A 123 -19.85 -32.93 -9.90
CA LEU A 123 -21.24 -32.55 -10.15
C LEU A 123 -22.25 -33.69 -10.00
N ARG A 124 -21.86 -34.94 -10.29
CA ARG A 124 -22.78 -36.09 -10.31
C ARG A 124 -22.74 -37.00 -9.11
N THR A 125 -21.77 -36.84 -8.20
CA THR A 125 -21.80 -37.59 -6.94
C THR A 125 -23.00 -37.08 -6.14
N PRO A 126 -24.09 -37.86 -5.99
CA PRO A 126 -25.15 -37.44 -5.10
C PRO A 126 -24.52 -37.47 -3.71
N GLN A 127 -24.60 -36.36 -2.96
CA GLN A 127 -24.40 -36.36 -1.52
C GLN A 127 -25.49 -37.24 -0.89
N SER A 128 -25.26 -38.55 -0.99
CA SER A 128 -26.00 -39.58 -0.32
C SER A 128 -25.47 -39.58 1.10
N ALA A 129 -26.35 -39.26 2.04
CA ALA A 129 -26.10 -39.28 3.47
C ALA A 129 -25.30 -40.52 3.89
N GLN A 130 -24.02 -40.33 4.23
CA GLN A 130 -23.35 -41.22 5.16
C GLN A 130 -23.46 -40.62 6.55
N VAL A 131 -24.39 -41.21 7.30
CA VAL A 131 -24.43 -41.22 8.76
C VAL A 131 -23.15 -41.94 9.22
N SER A 132 -22.07 -41.18 9.36
CA SER A 132 -20.99 -41.55 10.26
C SER A 132 -21.36 -40.97 11.62
N THR A 133 -21.55 -41.84 12.61
CA THR A 133 -21.53 -41.46 14.03
C THR A 133 -20.13 -40.98 14.37
N THR A 134 -19.86 -39.74 13.97
CA THR A 134 -18.72 -38.92 14.35
C THR A 134 -19.30 -37.88 15.31
N PRO A 135 -18.65 -37.59 16.46
CA PRO A 135 -19.23 -36.70 17.45
C PRO A 135 -19.50 -35.33 16.82
N ALA A 136 -20.62 -34.72 17.21
CA ALA A 136 -21.05 -33.39 16.76
C ALA A 136 -19.88 -32.40 16.68
N LEU A 137 -19.43 -32.10 15.45
CA LEU A 137 -18.52 -31.03 15.07
C LEU A 137 -19.19 -30.33 13.89
N ALA A 138 -19.39 -29.02 13.85
CA ALA A 138 -19.30 -27.97 14.83
C ALA A 138 -20.41 -26.98 14.42
N ALA A 139 -20.90 -26.17 15.34
CA ALA A 139 -21.73 -25.02 14.98
C ALA A 139 -21.05 -24.27 13.83
N ASN A 140 -21.81 -23.79 12.83
CA ASN A 140 -21.35 -22.74 11.92
C ASN A 140 -20.86 -21.59 12.79
N THR A 141 -19.57 -21.56 13.12
CA THR A 141 -19.03 -20.68 14.14
C THR A 141 -18.81 -19.35 13.44
N SER A 142 -19.89 -18.59 13.28
CA SER A 142 -19.80 -17.21 12.82
C SER A 142 -18.94 -16.45 13.82
N VAL A 143 -17.94 -15.75 13.32
CA VAL A 143 -17.05 -14.96 14.16
C VAL A 143 -17.81 -13.76 14.70
N GLU A 144 -17.76 -13.49 16.01
CA GLU A 144 -18.27 -12.24 16.54
C GLU A 144 -17.42 -11.07 16.04
N LEU A 145 -18.04 -10.16 15.28
CA LEU A 145 -17.29 -9.18 14.51
C LEU A 145 -16.54 -8.17 15.40
N LEU A 146 -17.17 -7.66 16.46
CA LEU A 146 -16.55 -6.63 17.30
C LEU A 146 -15.31 -7.14 18.06
N PRO A 147 -15.35 -8.29 18.77
CA PRO A 147 -14.14 -8.87 19.38
C PRO A 147 -13.03 -9.15 18.37
N ALA A 148 -13.37 -9.65 17.18
CA ALA A 148 -12.38 -9.89 16.13
C ALA A 148 -11.72 -8.58 15.64
N LEU A 149 -12.49 -7.50 15.57
CA LEU A 149 -11.99 -6.17 15.20
C LEU A 149 -11.20 -5.47 16.31
N ASP A 150 -11.37 -5.87 17.57
CA ASP A 150 -10.52 -5.39 18.67
C ASP A 150 -9.09 -5.92 18.54
N ALA A 151 -8.94 -7.15 18.03
CA ALA A 151 -7.66 -7.83 17.85
C ALA A 151 -6.83 -7.34 16.65
N VAL A 152 -7.44 -6.59 15.71
CA VAL A 152 -6.73 -6.07 14.53
C VAL A 152 -6.40 -4.59 14.69
N GLN A 153 -5.25 -4.19 14.14
CA GLN A 153 -4.84 -2.78 14.09
C GLN A 153 -5.24 -2.10 12.79
N ARG A 154 -5.41 -2.84 11.69
CA ARG A 154 -5.69 -2.29 10.37
C ARG A 154 -6.86 -3.03 9.76
N CYS A 155 -7.93 -2.32 9.44
CA CYS A 155 -9.12 -2.92 8.86
C CYS A 155 -9.75 -2.05 7.76
N LEU A 156 -10.15 -2.71 6.68
CA LEU A 156 -10.95 -2.15 5.61
C LEU A 156 -12.39 -2.65 5.72
N ILE A 157 -13.35 -1.73 5.88
CA ILE A 157 -14.77 -2.01 5.94
C ILE A 157 -15.40 -1.63 4.59
N VAL A 158 -15.84 -2.64 3.86
CA VAL A 158 -16.25 -2.53 2.47
C VAL A 158 -17.74 -2.77 2.37
N GLY A 159 -18.46 -1.92 1.66
CA GLY A 159 -19.87 -2.17 1.41
C GLY A 159 -20.54 -1.09 0.58
N ALA A 160 -21.65 -1.46 -0.05
CA ALA A 160 -22.51 -0.52 -0.74
C ALA A 160 -23.03 0.59 0.21
N SER A 161 -23.63 1.63 -0.36
CA SER A 161 -24.37 2.61 0.43
C SER A 161 -25.46 1.91 1.26
N ASN A 162 -25.68 2.35 2.50
CA ASN A 162 -26.62 1.74 3.45
C ASN A 162 -26.28 0.31 3.93
N ALA A 163 -25.10 -0.23 3.62
CA ALA A 163 -24.65 -1.55 4.11
C ALA A 163 -24.35 -1.60 5.63
N GLY A 164 -24.37 -0.46 6.32
CA GLY A 164 -24.09 -0.39 7.76
C GLY A 164 -22.64 -0.06 8.13
N LYS A 165 -21.82 0.43 7.18
CA LYS A 165 -20.43 0.84 7.42
C LYS A 165 -20.30 1.85 8.56
N THR A 166 -21.03 2.96 8.48
CA THR A 166 -21.04 4.01 9.52
C THR A 166 -21.50 3.47 10.87
N THR A 167 -22.54 2.62 10.90
CA THR A 167 -23.02 1.96 12.13
C THR A 167 -21.93 1.08 12.76
N LEU A 168 -21.20 0.31 11.96
CA LEU A 168 -20.10 -0.50 12.45
C LEU A 168 -18.94 0.36 12.99
N LEU A 169 -18.61 1.45 12.30
CA LEU A 169 -17.61 2.42 12.78
C LEU A 169 -18.00 3.04 14.12
N GLN A 170 -19.27 3.38 14.34
CA GLN A 170 -19.76 3.92 15.62
C GLN A 170 -19.60 2.93 16.78
N HIS A 171 -19.89 1.64 16.54
CA HIS A 171 -19.61 0.57 17.51
C HIS A 171 -18.12 0.47 17.83
N LEU A 172 -17.26 0.50 16.81
CA LEU A 172 -15.80 0.45 17.00
C LEU A 172 -15.29 1.65 17.80
N ILE A 173 -15.72 2.86 17.45
CA ILE A 173 -15.36 4.09 18.16
C ILE A 173 -15.68 3.96 19.65
N THR A 174 -16.90 3.51 19.97
CA THR A 174 -17.34 3.39 21.36
C THR A 174 -16.45 2.44 22.17
N ARG A 175 -16.02 1.33 21.58
CA ARG A 175 -15.10 0.38 22.22
C ARG A 175 -13.68 0.94 22.35
N ARG A 176 -13.22 1.67 21.33
CA ARG A 176 -11.85 2.19 21.24
C ARG A 176 -11.63 3.44 22.11
N LEU A 177 -12.65 4.26 22.32
CA LEU A 177 -12.62 5.39 23.24
C LEU A 177 -12.29 4.96 24.68
N ALA A 178 -12.62 3.73 25.06
CA ALA A 178 -12.27 3.20 26.38
C ALA A 178 -10.77 2.87 26.56
N SER A 179 -10.01 2.74 25.46
CA SER A 179 -8.63 2.23 25.47
C SER A 179 -7.60 3.17 24.84
N GLY A 180 -8.03 4.24 24.17
CA GLY A 180 -7.12 5.17 23.51
C GLY A 180 -7.82 6.37 22.89
N LYS A 181 -7.03 7.17 22.18
CA LYS A 181 -7.52 8.35 21.47
C LYS A 181 -8.13 7.93 20.14
N VAL A 182 -9.25 8.57 19.77
CA VAL A 182 -9.93 8.30 18.50
C VAL A 182 -10.05 9.60 17.69
N VAL A 183 -9.53 9.56 16.47
CA VAL A 183 -9.67 10.62 15.46
C VAL A 183 -10.53 10.09 14.33
N VAL A 184 -11.52 10.87 13.93
CA VAL A 184 -12.40 10.55 12.80
C VAL A 184 -12.13 11.52 11.65
N ILE A 185 -11.82 10.97 10.48
CA ILE A 185 -11.68 11.69 9.23
C ILE A 185 -12.92 11.39 8.39
N ASP A 186 -13.79 12.38 8.21
CA ASP A 186 -15.05 12.19 7.51
C ASP A 186 -15.52 13.48 6.80
N PRO A 187 -15.50 13.52 5.46
CA PRO A 187 -15.96 14.68 4.70
C PRO A 187 -17.47 14.96 4.82
N HIS A 188 -18.23 13.97 5.28
CA HIS A 188 -19.70 14.01 5.41
C HIS A 188 -20.16 13.99 6.87
N ALA A 189 -19.26 14.32 7.80
CA ALA A 189 -19.63 14.47 9.19
C ALA A 189 -20.61 15.63 9.39
N TYR A 190 -21.57 15.41 10.28
CA TYR A 190 -22.51 16.40 10.80
C TYR A 190 -22.42 16.37 12.34
N PRO A 191 -22.92 17.41 13.04
CA PRO A 191 -22.92 17.44 14.50
C PRO A 191 -23.47 16.14 15.10
N ASP A 192 -22.84 15.64 16.16
CA ASP A 192 -23.24 14.43 16.90
C ASP A 192 -23.13 13.10 16.14
N LYS A 193 -22.66 13.07 14.88
CA LYS A 193 -22.42 11.80 14.15
C LYS A 193 -21.37 10.92 14.86
N TRP A 194 -20.36 11.56 15.43
CA TRP A 194 -19.16 10.95 16.00
C TRP A 194 -18.87 11.48 17.42
N SER A 195 -19.78 11.18 18.35
CA SER A 195 -19.70 11.64 19.74
C SER A 195 -18.41 11.19 20.44
N GLY A 196 -17.76 12.13 21.15
CA GLY A 196 -16.54 11.87 21.93
C GLY A 196 -15.25 11.80 21.11
N CYS A 197 -15.28 12.10 19.81
CA CYS A 197 -14.10 12.06 18.94
C CYS A 197 -13.68 13.44 18.41
N THR A 198 -12.40 13.57 18.08
CA THR A 198 -11.92 14.66 17.23
C THR A 198 -12.32 14.36 15.78
N VAL A 199 -13.19 15.20 15.20
CA VAL A 199 -13.69 15.03 13.83
C VAL A 199 -13.02 16.02 12.89
N ILE A 200 -12.50 15.52 11.77
CA ILE A 200 -11.80 16.31 10.76
C ILE A 200 -12.47 16.13 9.40
N GLY A 201 -12.62 17.23 8.68
CA GLY A 201 -13.13 17.23 7.30
C GLY A 201 -14.62 17.51 7.15
N ALA A 202 -15.36 17.72 8.25
CA ALA A 202 -16.79 18.04 8.22
C ALA A 202 -17.10 19.16 7.21
N GLY A 203 -18.20 19.03 6.47
CA GLY A 203 -18.56 19.99 5.43
C GLY A 203 -17.69 19.91 4.16
N ARG A 204 -17.09 18.75 3.88
CA ARG A 204 -16.19 18.50 2.73
C ARG A 204 -14.90 19.34 2.76
N ASP A 205 -14.36 19.59 3.96
CA ASP A 205 -13.07 20.26 4.13
C ASP A 205 -11.91 19.31 3.81
N TYR A 206 -11.73 19.00 2.53
CA TYR A 206 -10.61 18.19 2.04
C TYR A 206 -9.24 18.80 2.36
N PRO A 207 -9.02 20.13 2.36
CA PRO A 207 -7.78 20.71 2.85
C PRO A 207 -7.45 20.35 4.31
N ALA A 208 -8.44 20.38 5.23
CA ALA A 208 -8.22 19.93 6.60
C ALA A 208 -7.90 18.43 6.67
N ILE A 209 -8.53 17.61 5.84
CA ILE A 209 -8.21 16.18 5.73
C ILE A 209 -6.76 15.97 5.29
N ASP A 210 -6.30 16.69 4.27
CA ASP A 210 -4.91 16.58 3.77
C ASP A 210 -3.89 17.01 4.82
N ARG A 211 -4.17 18.09 5.57
CA ARG A 211 -3.37 18.52 6.72
C ARG A 211 -3.28 17.44 7.79
N ALA A 212 -4.43 16.88 8.18
CA ALA A 212 -4.48 15.85 9.21
C ALA A 212 -3.76 14.57 8.80
N LEU A 213 -3.94 14.10 7.56
CA LEU A 213 -3.20 12.95 7.03
C LEU A 213 -1.69 13.20 7.04
N THR A 214 -1.26 14.41 6.67
CA THR A 214 0.16 14.80 6.76
C THR A 214 0.65 14.81 8.20
N ALA A 215 -0.09 15.42 9.12
CA ALA A 215 0.27 15.49 10.53
C ALA A 215 0.34 14.10 11.18
N LEU A 216 -0.53 13.17 10.80
CA LEU A 216 -0.48 11.78 11.25
C LEU A 216 0.82 11.08 10.82
N ILE A 217 1.25 11.29 9.57
CA ILE A 217 2.54 10.75 9.09
C ILE A 217 3.70 11.36 9.88
N GLN A 218 3.68 12.68 10.11
CA GLN A 218 4.72 13.35 10.89
C GLN A 218 4.77 12.86 12.35
N LEU A 219 3.60 12.66 12.97
CA LEU A 219 3.51 12.07 14.29
C LEU A 219 4.07 10.65 14.30
N MET A 220 3.78 9.85 13.28
CA MET A 220 4.36 8.51 13.12
C MET A 220 5.89 8.58 13.01
N THR A 221 6.43 9.46 12.16
CA THR A 221 7.89 9.68 12.04
C THR A 221 8.51 10.09 13.38
N LYS A 222 7.88 11.00 14.12
CA LYS A 222 8.34 11.40 15.45
C LYS A 222 8.40 10.21 16.41
N ARG A 223 7.35 9.38 16.46
CA ARG A 223 7.32 8.18 17.31
C ARG A 223 8.43 7.19 16.95
N TYR A 224 8.72 7.02 15.66
CA TYR A 224 9.84 6.20 15.20
C TYR A 224 11.20 6.76 15.61
N ASP A 225 11.40 8.07 15.55
CA ASP A 225 12.64 8.71 16.03
C ASP A 225 12.82 8.52 17.55
N GLU A 226 11.75 8.67 18.34
CA GLU A 226 11.78 8.41 19.79
C GLU A 226 12.12 6.94 20.11
N ILE A 227 11.55 5.99 19.36
CA ILE A 227 11.89 4.56 19.48
C ILE A 227 13.35 4.32 19.09
N GLY A 228 13.79 4.87 17.95
CA GLY A 228 15.15 4.70 17.43
C GLY A 228 16.22 5.28 18.37
N ARG A 229 15.90 6.33 19.12
CA ARG A 229 16.77 6.93 20.15
C ARG A 229 16.66 6.24 21.52
N GLY A 230 15.76 5.28 21.68
CA GLY A 230 15.52 4.59 22.95
C GLY A 230 14.83 5.46 24.01
N LEU A 231 14.19 6.57 23.62
CA LEU A 231 13.43 7.43 24.53
C LEU A 231 12.12 6.77 24.98
N VAL A 232 11.54 5.95 24.09
CA VAL A 232 10.30 5.20 24.32
C VAL A 232 10.49 3.79 23.77
N ALA A 233 10.03 2.77 24.48
CA ALA A 233 10.08 1.39 23.99
C ALA A 233 9.09 1.18 22.82
N GLU A 234 9.40 0.25 21.91
CA GLU A 234 8.48 -0.12 20.81
C GLU A 234 7.11 -0.51 21.39
N GLY A 235 6.04 0.12 20.89
CA GLY A 235 4.67 -0.12 21.35
C GLY A 235 4.27 0.55 22.68
N ALA A 236 5.17 1.29 23.34
CA ALA A 236 4.87 1.99 24.59
C ALA A 236 4.21 3.37 24.39
N HIS A 237 4.08 3.85 23.15
CA HIS A 237 3.30 5.04 22.85
C HIS A 237 1.80 4.83 23.13
N SER A 238 1.11 5.91 23.50
CA SER A 238 -0.35 5.88 23.63
C SER A 238 -1.03 5.49 22.30
N SER A 239 -1.99 4.57 22.38
CA SER A 239 -2.72 4.09 21.20
C SER A 239 -3.53 5.22 20.56
N LEU A 240 -3.33 5.40 19.25
CA LEU A 240 -4.10 6.32 18.43
C LEU A 240 -4.90 5.55 17.40
N VAL A 241 -6.22 5.66 17.48
CA VAL A 241 -7.16 5.03 16.55
C VAL A 241 -7.63 6.06 15.54
N ILE A 242 -7.43 5.76 14.27
CA ILE A 242 -7.78 6.58 13.12
C ILE A 242 -8.94 5.89 12.43
N ILE A 243 -10.10 6.54 12.44
CA ILE A 243 -11.29 6.12 11.73
C ILE A 243 -11.44 7.00 10.50
N ILE A 244 -11.60 6.40 9.33
CA ILE A 244 -11.79 7.14 8.07
C ILE A 244 -13.09 6.69 7.43
N ASP A 245 -14.09 7.56 7.41
CA ASP A 245 -15.34 7.31 6.68
C ASP A 245 -15.25 7.88 5.26
N GLU A 246 -15.97 7.28 4.32
CA GLU A 246 -16.07 7.75 2.94
C GLU A 246 -14.71 7.91 2.22
N TRP A 247 -13.80 6.95 2.39
CA TRP A 247 -12.44 7.00 1.82
C TRP A 247 -12.39 7.26 0.31
N ARG A 248 -13.33 6.69 -0.44
CA ARG A 248 -13.40 6.90 -1.89
C ARG A 248 -13.62 8.37 -2.26
N ALA A 249 -14.37 9.12 -1.45
CA ALA A 249 -14.53 10.56 -1.65
C ALA A 249 -13.22 11.30 -1.37
N ILE A 250 -12.47 10.89 -0.33
CA ILE A 250 -11.17 11.47 0.02
C ILE A 250 -10.16 11.23 -1.12
N VAL A 251 -10.00 9.99 -1.58
CA VAL A 251 -9.11 9.65 -2.72
C VAL A 251 -9.48 10.43 -3.97
N LYS A 252 -10.78 10.59 -4.27
CA LYS A 252 -11.22 11.35 -5.45
C LYS A 252 -10.79 12.83 -5.40
N ASN A 253 -10.75 13.45 -4.22
CA ASN A 253 -10.45 14.88 -4.08
C ASN A 253 -8.97 15.15 -3.80
N LEU A 254 -8.27 14.26 -3.08
CA LEU A 254 -6.86 14.43 -2.71
C LEU A 254 -5.88 13.65 -3.61
N GLY A 255 -6.38 12.68 -4.37
CA GLY A 255 -5.59 11.89 -5.32
C GLY A 255 -4.40 11.21 -4.66
N LYS A 256 -3.20 11.47 -5.21
CA LYS A 256 -1.96 10.84 -4.78
C LYS A 256 -1.57 11.14 -3.33
N SER A 257 -2.01 12.27 -2.76
CA SER A 257 -1.69 12.61 -1.36
C SER A 257 -2.32 11.60 -0.41
N ALA A 258 -3.62 11.32 -0.60
CA ALA A 258 -4.35 10.31 0.16
C ALA A 258 -3.76 8.89 -0.04
N GLY A 259 -3.41 8.54 -1.28
CA GLY A 259 -2.76 7.27 -1.60
C GLY A 259 -1.45 7.05 -0.85
N LYS A 260 -0.56 8.05 -0.86
CA LYS A 260 0.70 8.00 -0.12
C LYS A 260 0.48 7.92 1.39
N ALA A 261 -0.45 8.70 1.92
CA ALA A 261 -0.76 8.69 3.34
C ALA A 261 -1.25 7.31 3.79
N ILE A 262 -2.14 6.68 3.02
CA ILE A 262 -2.61 5.35 3.39
C ILE A 262 -1.57 4.27 3.17
N GLY A 263 -0.72 4.37 2.15
CA GLY A 263 0.43 3.48 2.00
C GLY A 263 1.32 3.48 3.24
N ALA A 264 1.73 4.66 3.71
CA ALA A 264 2.54 4.81 4.91
C ALA A 264 1.84 4.31 6.17
N LEU A 265 0.58 4.70 6.38
CA LEU A 265 -0.23 4.23 7.52
C LEU A 265 -0.41 2.71 7.48
N LEU A 266 -0.47 2.09 6.30
CA LEU A 266 -0.57 0.65 6.19
C LEU A 266 0.73 -0.04 6.53
N THR A 267 1.86 0.42 6.03
CA THR A 267 3.14 -0.28 6.17
C THR A 267 3.77 -0.07 7.55
N GLU A 268 3.54 1.09 8.18
CA GLU A 268 4.36 1.58 9.30
C GLU A 268 3.56 1.85 10.60
N SER A 269 2.23 1.77 10.59
CA SER A 269 1.41 2.10 11.78
C SER A 269 1.66 1.22 13.02
N ARG A 270 1.98 -0.07 12.83
CA ARG A 270 2.02 -1.06 13.92
C ARG A 270 2.97 -0.67 15.05
N LYS A 271 4.20 -0.27 14.72
CA LYS A 271 5.23 0.04 15.73
C LYS A 271 5.04 1.41 16.37
N ALA A 272 4.40 2.33 15.65
CA ALA A 272 4.05 3.65 16.14
C ALA A 272 2.75 3.67 16.97
N ALA A 273 2.19 2.49 17.33
CA ALA A 273 0.96 2.35 18.12
C ALA A 273 -0.28 3.00 17.48
N PHE A 274 -0.39 2.94 16.15
CA PHE A 274 -1.55 3.42 15.41
C PHE A 274 -2.47 2.25 15.04
N SER A 275 -3.78 2.47 15.11
CA SER A 275 -4.78 1.58 14.51
C SER A 275 -5.60 2.34 13.48
N VAL A 276 -5.86 1.75 12.32
CA VAL A 276 -6.46 2.41 11.16
C VAL A 276 -7.66 1.60 10.68
N PHE A 277 -8.84 2.20 10.70
CA PHE A 277 -10.09 1.60 10.20
C PHE A 277 -10.66 2.49 9.10
N ILE A 278 -10.91 1.90 7.93
CA ILE A 278 -11.30 2.66 6.74
C ILE A 278 -12.61 2.10 6.20
N ALA A 279 -13.63 2.94 6.06
CA ALA A 279 -14.84 2.60 5.33
C ALA A 279 -14.74 3.03 3.87
N THR A 280 -15.03 2.10 2.95
CA THR A 280 -15.01 2.33 1.50
C THR A 280 -16.13 1.57 0.78
N HIS A 281 -16.40 1.97 -0.45
CA HIS A 281 -17.33 1.27 -1.35
C HIS A 281 -16.65 0.17 -2.17
N SER A 282 -15.33 0.12 -2.22
CA SER A 282 -14.62 -0.83 -3.08
C SER A 282 -13.20 -1.11 -2.58
N GLU A 283 -12.79 -2.37 -2.70
CA GLU A 283 -11.43 -2.88 -2.42
C GLU A 283 -10.46 -2.69 -3.59
N ARG A 284 -10.94 -2.18 -4.73
CA ARG A 284 -10.08 -2.01 -5.91
C ARG A 284 -8.97 -1.01 -5.60
N VAL A 285 -7.74 -1.31 -6.02
CA VAL A 285 -6.54 -0.47 -5.80
C VAL A 285 -6.75 1.00 -6.18
N LYS A 286 -7.47 1.26 -7.29
CA LYS A 286 -7.83 2.61 -7.74
C LYS A 286 -8.82 3.33 -6.81
N ALA A 287 -9.75 2.60 -6.21
CA ALA A 287 -10.67 3.18 -5.23
C ALA A 287 -9.97 3.49 -3.90
N LEU A 288 -8.90 2.76 -3.60
CA LEU A 288 -8.07 2.95 -2.42
C LEU A 288 -6.95 3.99 -2.62
N GLY A 289 -6.61 4.33 -3.88
CA GLY A 289 -5.53 5.27 -4.21
C GLY A 289 -4.13 4.67 -4.15
N ILE A 290 -4.02 3.34 -4.20
CA ILE A 290 -2.75 2.57 -4.09
C ILE A 290 -2.41 1.88 -5.43
N GLU A 291 -2.67 2.54 -6.55
CA GLU A 291 -2.34 1.98 -7.86
C GLU A 291 -0.84 1.70 -8.01
N GLY A 292 -0.51 0.46 -8.36
CA GLY A 292 0.88 -0.03 -8.45
C GLY A 292 1.37 -0.76 -7.19
N GLU A 293 0.64 -0.66 -6.07
CA GLU A 293 0.98 -1.26 -4.78
C GLU A 293 -0.17 -2.13 -4.27
N GLY A 294 -0.74 -2.97 -5.15
CA GLY A 294 -1.93 -3.77 -4.86
C GLY A 294 -1.77 -4.71 -3.66
N ASP A 295 -0.56 -5.22 -3.46
CA ASP A 295 -0.19 -6.11 -2.35
C ASP A 295 -0.40 -5.46 -0.97
N LEU A 296 -0.39 -4.11 -0.89
CA LEU A 296 -0.66 -3.40 0.37
C LEU A 296 -2.08 -3.64 0.88
N ARG A 297 -3.03 -3.97 -0.01
CA ARG A 297 -4.40 -4.31 0.38
C ARG A 297 -4.43 -5.55 1.27
N ASP A 298 -3.53 -6.50 1.04
CA ASP A 298 -3.50 -7.77 1.79
C ASP A 298 -2.97 -7.56 3.23
N GLY A 299 -2.45 -6.36 3.55
CA GLY A 299 -2.12 -5.93 4.90
C GLY A 299 -3.33 -5.56 5.78
N PHE A 300 -4.55 -5.52 5.22
CA PHE A 300 -5.78 -5.28 5.96
C PHE A 300 -6.46 -6.56 6.41
N ALA A 301 -7.09 -6.53 7.59
CA ALA A 301 -8.29 -7.31 7.79
C ALA A 301 -9.45 -6.69 6.99
N ILE A 302 -10.18 -7.47 6.20
CA ILE A 302 -11.25 -6.97 5.35
C ILE A 302 -12.60 -7.43 5.89
N VAL A 303 -13.46 -6.47 6.21
CA VAL A 303 -14.87 -6.72 6.52
C VAL A 303 -15.69 -6.38 5.30
N ARG A 304 -16.48 -7.31 4.78
CA ARG A 304 -17.43 -7.03 3.69
C ARG A 304 -18.85 -7.03 4.24
N LEU A 305 -19.55 -5.93 3.97
CA LEU A 305 -20.94 -5.71 4.35
C LEU A 305 -21.82 -5.75 3.12
N SER A 306 -22.85 -6.59 3.16
CA SER A 306 -23.81 -6.77 2.08
C SER A 306 -25.25 -6.71 2.61
N LEU A 307 -26.20 -6.44 1.71
CA LEU A 307 -27.63 -6.64 1.96
C LEU A 307 -28.09 -7.80 1.10
N LEU A 308 -28.54 -8.87 1.74
CA LEU A 308 -29.16 -10.01 1.08
C LEU A 308 -30.59 -10.14 1.61
N ASN A 309 -31.59 -10.07 0.72
CA ASN A 309 -33.01 -10.16 1.08
C ASN A 309 -33.44 -9.18 2.19
N GLY A 310 -32.90 -7.95 2.16
CA GLY A 310 -33.17 -6.91 3.16
C GLY A 310 -32.46 -7.11 4.51
N GLN A 311 -31.74 -8.22 4.70
CA GLN A 311 -30.95 -8.49 5.89
C GLN A 311 -29.49 -8.09 5.64
N ARG A 312 -28.89 -7.38 6.61
CA ARG A 312 -27.47 -7.06 6.57
C ARG A 312 -26.66 -8.31 6.92
N GLN A 313 -25.64 -8.60 6.15
CA GLN A 313 -24.70 -9.69 6.38
C GLN A 313 -23.28 -9.14 6.42
N ALA A 314 -22.40 -9.82 7.15
CA ALA A 314 -21.00 -9.50 7.21
C ALA A 314 -20.14 -10.74 6.99
N THR A 315 -19.01 -10.54 6.34
CA THR A 315 -17.90 -11.48 6.32
C THR A 315 -16.63 -10.78 6.80
N LEU A 316 -15.70 -11.56 7.33
CA LEU A 316 -14.39 -11.11 7.78
C LEU A 316 -13.31 -11.97 7.13
N ASP A 317 -12.30 -11.33 6.56
CA ASP A 317 -11.10 -11.97 6.04
C ASP A 317 -9.88 -11.36 6.74
N GLN A 318 -9.11 -12.20 7.44
CA GLN A 318 -7.87 -11.81 8.13
C GLN A 318 -6.62 -12.43 7.46
N GLY A 319 -6.73 -12.83 6.20
CA GLY A 319 -5.67 -13.51 5.43
C GLY A 319 -5.71 -15.04 5.51
N GLN A 320 -6.71 -15.61 6.21
CA GLN A 320 -6.96 -17.06 6.28
C GLN A 320 -8.17 -17.50 5.44
N GLY A 321 -8.66 -16.59 4.60
CA GLY A 321 -9.90 -16.76 3.86
C GLY A 321 -11.09 -16.11 4.55
N GLU A 322 -12.16 -15.99 3.79
CA GLU A 322 -13.37 -15.27 4.17
C GLU A 322 -14.27 -16.14 5.07
N GLN A 323 -14.67 -15.58 6.21
CA GLN A 323 -15.52 -16.24 7.20
C GLN A 323 -16.79 -15.42 7.47
N PRO A 324 -17.96 -16.07 7.66
CA PRO A 324 -19.17 -15.37 8.10
C PRO A 324 -18.96 -14.70 9.46
N ALA A 325 -19.43 -13.46 9.59
CA ALA A 325 -19.29 -12.67 10.82
C ALA A 325 -20.65 -12.18 11.34
N GLN A 326 -20.84 -12.25 12.65
CA GLN A 326 -22.03 -11.76 13.31
C GLN A 326 -21.96 -10.24 13.51
N LEU A 327 -22.92 -9.52 12.96
CA LEU A 327 -23.04 -8.07 13.11
C LEU A 327 -23.47 -7.69 14.53
N PRO A 328 -23.00 -6.55 15.06
CA PRO A 328 -23.33 -6.08 16.41
C PRO A 328 -24.76 -5.53 16.58
N GLY A 329 -25.62 -5.66 15.56
CA GLY A 329 -26.96 -5.08 15.56
C GLY A 329 -26.98 -3.55 15.41
N PRO A 330 -28.15 -2.92 15.65
CA PRO A 330 -28.29 -1.47 15.57
C PRO A 330 -27.40 -0.76 16.60
N TYR A 331 -26.85 0.39 16.24
CA TYR A 331 -26.08 1.22 17.15
C TYR A 331 -27.02 2.00 18.07
N VAL A 332 -26.80 1.90 19.38
CA VAL A 332 -27.45 2.72 20.39
C VAL A 332 -26.38 3.62 20.98
N GLU A 333 -26.55 4.92 20.83
CA GLU A 333 -25.57 5.89 21.31
C GLU A 333 -25.47 5.81 22.84
N LEU A 334 -24.28 5.49 23.34
CA LEU A 334 -23.98 5.50 24.76
C LEU A 334 -23.66 6.94 25.15
N ARG A 335 -24.63 7.63 25.77
CA ARG A 335 -24.43 8.96 26.34
C ARG A 335 -23.32 8.88 27.40
N HIS A 336 -22.31 9.75 27.27
CA HIS A 336 -21.28 10.06 28.29
C HIS A 336 -20.12 9.07 28.49
N LEU A 337 -19.30 8.87 27.46
CA LEU A 337 -17.89 8.48 27.63
C LEU A 337 -16.98 9.54 27.01
N ALA A 338 -17.13 10.79 27.44
CA ALA A 338 -16.17 11.84 27.10
C ALA A 338 -14.99 11.73 28.07
N ALA A 339 -13.98 10.91 27.73
CA ALA A 339 -12.67 11.17 28.27
C ALA A 339 -12.23 12.57 27.78
N PRO A 340 -11.69 13.44 28.65
CA PRO A 340 -11.20 14.74 28.20
C PRO A 340 -10.15 14.51 27.12
N ALA A 341 -10.45 14.98 25.91
CA ALA A 341 -9.52 14.91 24.80
C ALA A 341 -8.30 15.77 25.15
N GLU A 342 -7.22 15.14 25.59
CA GLU A 342 -5.91 15.78 25.58
C GLU A 342 -5.63 16.18 24.12
N ASP A 343 -5.53 17.49 23.89
CA ASP A 343 -5.53 18.15 22.58
C ASP A 343 -4.53 17.50 21.62
N LEU A 344 -5.03 16.66 20.72
CA LEU A 344 -4.20 16.06 19.68
C LEU A 344 -4.01 17.11 18.59
N ASN A 345 -2.94 17.90 18.71
CA ASN A 345 -2.59 18.88 17.70
C ASN A 345 -2.20 18.16 16.39
N LEU A 346 -3.16 18.07 15.46
CA LEU A 346 -2.99 17.52 14.12
C LEU A 346 -2.72 18.60 13.06
N GLU A 347 -2.19 19.75 13.47
CA GLU A 347 -1.63 20.70 12.52
C GLU A 347 -0.24 20.21 12.06
N PRO A 348 0.00 20.16 10.74
CA PRO A 348 1.28 19.74 10.21
C PRO A 348 2.36 20.76 10.60
N HIS A 349 3.54 20.28 10.93
CA HIS A 349 4.71 21.11 11.19
C HIS A 349 5.55 21.19 9.91
N PRO A 350 5.92 22.39 9.43
CA PRO A 350 6.72 22.50 8.23
C PRO A 350 8.12 21.92 8.47
N ASN A 351 8.60 21.12 7.53
CA ASN A 351 10.01 20.73 7.52
C ASN A 351 10.90 21.97 7.19
N PRO A 352 12.23 21.92 7.33
CA PRO A 352 13.08 23.09 7.11
C PRO A 352 12.95 23.73 5.72
N GLU A 353 12.73 22.91 4.68
CA GLU A 353 12.51 23.37 3.31
C GLU A 353 11.16 24.07 3.15
N GLU A 354 10.09 23.48 3.71
CA GLU A 354 8.74 24.04 3.73
C GLU A 354 8.67 25.31 4.58
N ALA A 355 9.37 25.35 5.70
CA ALA A 355 9.46 26.52 6.57
C ALA A 355 10.10 27.70 5.82
N GLU A 356 11.13 27.46 5.02
CA GLU A 356 11.73 28.48 4.17
C GLU A 356 10.78 28.93 3.05
N VAL A 357 10.01 28.02 2.45
CA VAL A 357 8.95 28.38 1.49
C VAL A 357 7.91 29.30 2.13
N ILE A 358 7.43 28.94 3.32
CA ILE A 358 6.45 29.72 4.08
C ILE A 358 7.00 31.09 4.44
N ARG A 359 8.24 31.16 4.95
CA ARG A 359 8.93 32.41 5.30
C ARG A 359 9.04 33.33 4.09
N LEU A 360 9.55 32.84 2.96
CA LEU A 360 9.69 33.63 1.74
C LEU A 360 8.34 34.09 1.17
N TRP A 361 7.27 33.29 1.33
CA TRP A 361 5.92 33.69 0.95
C TRP A 361 5.37 34.81 1.84
N GLN A 362 5.58 34.72 3.15
CA GLN A 362 5.21 35.77 4.10
C GLN A 362 6.00 37.07 3.84
N ASP A 363 7.24 36.97 3.36
CA ASP A 363 8.06 38.09 2.87
C ASP A 363 7.56 38.68 1.53
N GLY A 364 6.45 38.18 0.97
CA GLY A 364 5.84 38.68 -0.26
C GLY A 364 6.58 38.29 -1.55
N GLN A 365 7.46 37.28 -1.51
CA GLN A 365 8.23 36.87 -2.68
C GLN A 365 7.32 36.15 -3.71
N PRO A 366 7.51 36.40 -5.02
CA PRO A 366 6.78 35.67 -6.06
C PRO A 366 7.09 34.16 -6.02
N VAL A 367 6.10 33.31 -6.33
CA VAL A 367 6.22 31.84 -6.35
C VAL A 367 7.43 31.36 -7.15
N SER A 368 7.72 31.98 -8.30
CA SER A 368 8.87 31.64 -9.13
C SER A 368 10.22 31.96 -8.49
N THR A 369 10.29 33.02 -7.68
CA THR A 369 11.48 33.39 -6.91
C THR A 369 11.66 32.43 -5.73
N ILE A 370 10.58 32.07 -5.04
CA ILE A 370 10.61 31.06 -3.97
C ILE A 370 11.12 29.73 -4.51
N ALA A 371 10.55 29.28 -5.63
CA ALA A 371 10.94 28.04 -6.29
C ALA A 371 12.44 28.02 -6.66
N GLN A 372 12.95 29.12 -7.21
CA GLN A 372 14.38 29.24 -7.52
C GLN A 372 15.26 29.19 -6.27
N LYS A 373 14.89 29.92 -5.21
CA LYS A 373 15.70 30.01 -3.97
C LYS A 373 15.75 28.68 -3.23
N VAL A 374 14.60 28.04 -3.05
CA VAL A 374 14.48 26.82 -2.25
C VAL A 374 14.93 25.59 -3.03
N PHE A 375 14.47 25.43 -4.27
CA PHE A 375 14.72 24.21 -5.06
C PHE A 375 15.88 24.33 -6.05
N LYS A 376 16.59 25.48 -6.08
CA LYS A 376 17.71 25.78 -7.00
C LYS A 376 17.36 25.68 -8.49
N HIS A 377 16.09 25.59 -8.84
CA HIS A 377 15.60 25.43 -10.21
C HIS A 377 14.34 26.27 -10.44
N LYS A 378 14.19 26.83 -11.64
CA LYS A 378 12.94 27.46 -12.10
C LYS A 378 12.19 26.51 -13.01
N GLY A 379 10.88 26.45 -12.86
CA GLY A 379 10.03 25.67 -13.75
C GLY A 379 8.60 25.54 -13.23
N THR A 380 7.69 25.21 -14.14
CA THR A 380 6.29 24.89 -13.81
C THR A 380 6.18 23.84 -12.69
N PRO A 381 6.98 22.75 -12.67
CA PRO A 381 6.90 21.75 -11.60
C PRO A 381 7.27 22.30 -10.22
N GLN A 382 8.34 23.10 -10.12
CA GLN A 382 8.78 23.67 -8.85
C GLN A 382 7.80 24.73 -8.34
N ASN A 383 7.24 25.54 -9.24
CA ASN A 383 6.19 26.49 -8.88
C ASN A 383 4.95 25.76 -8.34
N GLN A 384 4.58 24.63 -8.94
CA GLN A 384 3.49 23.81 -8.42
C GLN A 384 3.80 23.26 -7.03
N ARG A 385 5.04 22.78 -6.81
CA ARG A 385 5.48 22.31 -5.49
C ARG A 385 5.38 23.40 -4.42
N VAL A 386 5.76 24.65 -4.71
CA VAL A 386 5.54 25.79 -3.80
C VAL A 386 4.06 25.97 -3.50
N LYS A 387 3.20 25.99 -4.52
CA LYS A 387 1.75 26.16 -4.34
C LYS A 387 1.14 25.04 -3.50
N ASP A 388 1.57 23.79 -3.73
CA ASP A 388 1.10 22.63 -2.98
C ASP A 388 1.49 22.75 -1.49
N ILE A 389 2.71 23.20 -1.19
CA ILE A 389 3.15 23.49 0.18
C ILE A 389 2.27 24.59 0.80
N LEU A 390 2.09 25.72 0.12
CA LEU A 390 1.27 26.82 0.63
C LEU A 390 -0.19 26.42 0.83
N LEU A 391 -0.76 25.61 -0.07
CA LEU A 391 -2.11 25.07 0.05
C LEU A 391 -2.20 24.14 1.27
N ARG A 392 -1.21 23.26 1.46
CA ARG A 392 -1.14 22.34 2.60
C ARG A 392 -1.16 23.10 3.92
N PHE A 393 -0.42 24.19 4.06
CA PHE A 393 -0.39 24.98 5.31
C PHE A 393 -1.48 26.06 5.40
N GLY A 394 -2.48 26.05 4.49
CA GLY A 394 -3.59 27.02 4.53
C GLY A 394 -3.21 28.46 4.20
N LEU A 395 -2.05 28.68 3.56
CA LEU A 395 -1.49 29.99 3.24
C LEU A 395 -1.76 30.44 1.80
N SER A 396 -2.29 29.56 0.96
CA SER A 396 -2.62 29.87 -0.43
C SER A 396 -3.87 30.74 -0.53
N ARG A 397 -3.75 31.91 -1.19
CA ARG A 397 -4.89 32.71 -1.63
C ARG A 397 -5.57 32.15 -2.89
N TYR A 398 -4.99 31.14 -3.52
CA TYR A 398 -5.55 30.50 -4.71
C TYR A 398 -6.56 29.44 -4.27
N LYS A 399 -7.85 29.68 -4.56
CA LYS A 399 -8.86 28.62 -4.56
C LYS A 399 -8.49 27.62 -5.65
N VAL A 400 -8.53 26.33 -5.30
CA VAL A 400 -8.37 25.18 -6.22
C VAL A 400 -9.43 25.23 -7.31
#